data_AF-A0A926NC16-F1
#
_entry.id   AF-A0A926NC16-F1
#
_cell.length_a   1.000
_cell.length_b   1.000
_cell.length_c   1.000
_cell.angle_alpha   90.00
_cell.angle_beta   90.00
_cell.angle_gamma   90.00
#
_symmetry.space_group_name_H-M   'P 1'
#
loop_
_entity.id
_entity.type
_entity.pdbx_description
1 polymer ?
#
loop_
_entity_poly.entity_id
_entity_poly.type
_entity_poly.pdbx_seq_one_letter_code
_entity_poly.pdbx_strand_id
1 'polypeptide(L)'
;MSRFSSLGMLCMMFVFTLQTVYMDGISVVQAAADSTPEIRPTVVNDNAGKKVLFDNTHGQTAGAADWVIDGGFSDFANGLASDGFYVRELRKTTPITYADLQSYDVFVIGEANVPYKQSEQNAMIQYVENGGSIFFIGDHYNADRNKNRWDASEVFNGYRRGAYNDPAKGMSSEERNSVAMQGVISSDWLGQNFGIRFRYNALGNVTANHIVSPSQTFGITTGVSTVAMHAGSTLAITDPRKAKGIVYLPSTNEKWRHAVDQGVYKGGGVEEGPYAAIAKRGKGKAAFIGDSSPVEDATPKYKREETGGTKKTYDGFKEQDDAVLLVNMVNWLADQENYTSFEQVNNFQLDQATPLLSFETPASSTEPKSEPWAEPSSGYKWYDPSTFKAGSYVPVDSEGIGGNGDTYENNDVMSSAYGPLTSGETYKSQISSKTDTDWYKISLSTTSNLTVNLANLPGDYDLYLYNQSGNQLASSENENTNSEKITYSGASGTLYIKVNGYGGAMSTSQSYHLTASYGADSNTAKWYYEDKTFSTPHPYGNDYNNGTNHKYTKPGATKVALHFSRFETEADYDKVYIKDKNGATKATYHGTKDAFWVEVDGDTIISNLVTDQSINGYGYNIDQVAYYTTQP
;
A
#
# COMPACT_ATOMS: atom_id res chain seq x y z
N MET A 1 31.67 -65.42 -72.96
CA MET A 1 32.45 -66.37 -72.13
C MET A 1 32.39 -65.89 -70.68
N SER A 2 32.12 -66.82 -69.74
CA SER A 2 32.06 -66.72 -68.24
C SER A 2 31.20 -65.61 -67.62
N ARG A 3 30.00 -65.80 -67.02
CA ARG A 3 29.46 -66.62 -65.90
C ARG A 3 29.86 -66.21 -64.45
N PHE A 4 28.79 -66.11 -63.62
CA PHE A 4 28.61 -66.00 -62.14
C PHE A 4 28.66 -64.57 -61.53
N SER A 5 27.57 -63.90 -61.07
CA SER A 5 26.50 -64.11 -60.03
C SER A 5 27.04 -64.09 -58.58
N SER A 6 26.48 -63.47 -57.52
CA SER A 6 25.30 -62.65 -57.12
C SER A 6 25.59 -62.21 -55.66
N LEU A 7 25.09 -61.10 -55.07
CA LEU A 7 23.83 -61.00 -54.29
C LEU A 7 23.76 -59.58 -53.66
N GLY A 8 22.77 -58.74 -53.99
CA GLY A 8 21.64 -58.36 -53.11
C GLY A 8 21.88 -56.98 -52.45
N MET A 9 20.97 -56.01 -52.33
CA MET A 9 19.52 -55.96 -52.48
C MET A 9 19.07 -54.47 -52.51
N LEU A 10 18.03 -54.21 -53.32
CA LEU A 10 16.98 -53.19 -53.19
C LEU A 10 17.26 -51.67 -53.29
N CYS A 11 16.72 -51.10 -54.36
CA CYS A 11 16.37 -49.70 -54.55
C CYS A 11 14.86 -49.54 -54.30
N MET A 12 14.41 -48.59 -53.47
CA MET A 12 13.03 -48.08 -53.55
C MET A 12 12.89 -46.72 -52.84
N MET A 13 12.53 -45.70 -53.62
CA MET A 13 11.97 -44.45 -53.12
C MET A 13 10.68 -44.74 -52.35
N PHE A 14 10.53 -44.17 -51.15
CA PHE A 14 9.27 -44.13 -50.43
C PHE A 14 8.92 -42.70 -50.02
N VAL A 15 7.68 -42.37 -50.35
CA VAL A 15 6.90 -41.18 -50.00
C VAL A 15 6.86 -41.03 -48.48
N PHE A 16 7.30 -39.88 -47.96
CA PHE A 16 7.05 -39.53 -46.56
C PHE A 16 5.60 -39.10 -46.42
N THR A 17 4.79 -39.97 -45.81
CA THR A 17 3.51 -39.61 -45.20
C THR A 17 3.77 -38.64 -44.05
N LEU A 18 3.29 -37.40 -44.15
CA LEU A 18 3.16 -36.52 -42.99
C LEU A 18 2.12 -37.13 -42.04
N GLN A 19 2.57 -37.72 -40.94
CA GLN A 19 1.72 -37.92 -39.78
C GLN A 19 1.53 -36.55 -39.10
N THR A 20 0.31 -36.02 -39.13
CA THR A 20 -0.11 -34.95 -38.23
C THR A 20 -0.08 -35.47 -36.80
N VAL A 21 0.96 -35.10 -36.06
CA VAL A 21 0.93 -35.11 -34.60
C VAL A 21 0.20 -33.84 -34.18
N TYR A 22 -1.02 -33.99 -33.66
CA TYR A 22 -1.67 -32.93 -32.89
C TYR A 22 -0.86 -32.77 -31.60
N MET A 23 0.01 -31.76 -31.56
CA MET A 23 0.49 -31.20 -30.32
C MET A 23 -0.51 -30.11 -29.95
N ASP A 24 -1.29 -30.34 -28.89
CA ASP A 24 -2.01 -29.28 -28.20
C ASP A 24 -0.99 -28.29 -27.63
N GLY A 25 -0.62 -27.32 -28.47
CA GLY A 25 0.16 -26.18 -28.07
C GLY A 25 -0.72 -25.29 -27.22
N ILE A 26 -0.44 -25.27 -25.92
CA ILE A 26 -0.96 -24.27 -24.98
C ILE A 26 -0.62 -22.89 -25.55
N SER A 27 -1.63 -22.22 -26.10
CA SER A 27 -1.54 -20.80 -26.41
C SER A 27 -1.52 -20.06 -25.08
N VAL A 28 -0.32 -19.80 -24.55
CA VAL A 28 -0.14 -18.78 -23.52
C VAL A 28 -0.37 -17.45 -24.24
N VAL A 29 -1.61 -16.98 -24.22
CA VAL A 29 -1.94 -15.61 -24.61
C VAL A 29 -1.34 -14.73 -23.53
N GLN A 30 -0.10 -14.29 -23.73
CA GLN A 30 0.49 -13.24 -22.92
C GLN A 30 -0.31 -11.97 -23.19
N ALA A 31 -1.08 -11.53 -22.19
CA ALA A 31 -1.75 -10.24 -22.27
C ALA A 31 -0.68 -9.17 -22.49
N ALA A 32 -0.83 -8.36 -23.54
CA ALA A 32 0.01 -7.19 -23.72
C ALA A 32 -0.12 -6.30 -22.48
N ALA A 33 1.00 -5.72 -22.03
CA ALA A 33 1.00 -4.77 -20.92
C ALA A 33 -0.02 -3.65 -21.21
N ASP A 34 -1.01 -3.50 -20.33
CA ASP A 34 -2.10 -2.55 -20.48
C ASP A 34 -1.60 -1.16 -20.07
N SER A 35 -1.36 -0.29 -21.06
CA SER A 35 -0.87 1.06 -20.84
C SER A 35 -1.78 1.83 -19.88
N THR A 36 -1.20 2.59 -18.96
CA THR A 36 -1.97 3.39 -18.00
C THR A 36 -2.89 4.37 -18.73
N PRO A 37 -4.22 4.25 -18.55
CA PRO A 37 -5.17 5.10 -19.24
C PRO A 37 -5.08 6.54 -18.71
N GLU A 38 -5.28 7.47 -19.64
CA GLU A 38 -5.44 8.89 -19.37
C GLU A 38 -6.54 9.45 -20.28
N ILE A 39 -7.33 10.37 -19.75
CA ILE A 39 -8.39 11.07 -20.47
C ILE A 39 -8.11 12.56 -20.37
N ARG A 40 -8.03 13.21 -21.54
CA ARG A 40 -7.80 14.65 -21.64
C ARG A 40 -9.11 15.41 -21.46
N PRO A 41 -9.06 16.60 -20.85
CA PRO A 41 -10.25 17.44 -20.75
C PRO A 41 -10.80 17.76 -22.15
N THR A 42 -12.13 17.75 -22.29
CA THR A 42 -12.80 18.03 -23.57
C THR A 42 -13.26 19.49 -23.67
N VAL A 43 -13.22 20.21 -22.55
CA VAL A 43 -13.59 21.63 -22.44
C VAL A 43 -12.52 22.40 -21.65
N VAL A 44 -12.55 23.73 -21.76
CA VAL A 44 -11.73 24.64 -20.95
C VAL A 44 -12.67 25.50 -20.11
N ASN A 45 -12.64 25.33 -18.80
CA ASN A 45 -13.47 26.04 -17.80
C ASN A 45 -12.64 26.24 -16.51
N ASP A 46 -13.31 26.49 -15.39
CA ASP A 46 -12.65 26.69 -14.08
C ASP A 46 -11.89 25.45 -13.57
N ASN A 47 -12.13 24.27 -14.15
CA ASN A 47 -11.38 23.04 -13.86
C ASN A 47 -10.16 22.84 -14.75
N ALA A 48 -9.92 23.73 -15.73
CA ALA A 48 -8.79 23.63 -16.62
C ALA A 48 -7.46 23.60 -15.84
N GLY A 49 -6.69 22.53 -16.03
CA GLY A 49 -5.40 22.31 -15.36
C GLY A 49 -5.50 21.52 -14.06
N LYS A 50 -6.71 21.28 -13.54
CA LYS A 50 -6.93 20.38 -12.40
C LYS A 50 -6.85 18.92 -12.82
N LYS A 51 -6.32 18.07 -11.95
CA LYS A 51 -6.01 16.67 -12.24
C LYS A 51 -6.64 15.72 -11.21
N VAL A 52 -7.26 14.68 -11.73
CA VAL A 52 -7.88 13.60 -10.95
C VAL A 52 -7.13 12.30 -11.20
N LEU A 53 -6.70 11.65 -10.12
CA LEU A 53 -6.02 10.36 -10.14
C LEU A 53 -6.98 9.28 -9.64
N PHE A 54 -7.16 8.20 -10.39
CA PHE A 54 -7.95 7.04 -9.98
C PHE A 54 -7.04 5.91 -9.50
N ASP A 55 -7.31 5.34 -8.34
CA ASP A 55 -6.58 4.19 -7.81
C ASP A 55 -6.87 2.92 -8.61
N ASN A 56 -5.82 2.19 -8.99
CA ASN A 56 -5.90 0.83 -9.51
C ASN A 56 -4.72 -0.01 -8.97
N THR A 57 -4.42 0.17 -7.67
CA THR A 57 -3.29 -0.48 -6.99
C THR A 57 -3.71 -1.47 -5.89
N HIS A 58 -4.98 -1.47 -5.47
CA HIS A 58 -5.50 -2.28 -4.37
C HIS A 58 -6.69 -3.16 -4.78
N GLY A 59 -6.61 -3.78 -5.96
CA GLY A 59 -7.59 -4.79 -6.38
C GLY A 59 -8.90 -4.20 -6.92
N GLN A 60 -8.86 -3.02 -7.53
CA GLN A 60 -10.01 -2.40 -8.21
C GLN A 60 -10.57 -3.23 -9.39
N THR A 61 -9.87 -4.29 -9.78
CA THR A 61 -10.29 -5.24 -10.82
C THR A 61 -10.65 -6.62 -10.26
N ALA A 62 -10.65 -6.78 -8.94
CA ALA A 62 -10.86 -8.05 -8.25
C ALA A 62 -12.24 -8.62 -8.54
N GLY A 63 -12.31 -9.93 -8.82
CA GLY A 63 -13.58 -10.63 -9.00
C GLY A 63 -14.53 -9.90 -9.94
N ALA A 64 -15.66 -9.41 -9.42
CA ALA A 64 -16.68 -8.69 -10.19
C ALA A 64 -16.35 -7.21 -10.45
N ALA A 65 -15.46 -6.60 -9.65
CA ALA A 65 -15.07 -5.20 -9.75
C ALA A 65 -14.29 -4.92 -11.03
N ASP A 66 -14.48 -3.75 -11.62
CA ASP A 66 -13.71 -3.30 -12.79
C ASP A 66 -13.59 -1.77 -12.81
N TRP A 67 -13.09 -1.19 -11.71
CA TRP A 67 -13.14 0.25 -11.41
C TRP A 67 -12.03 1.04 -12.11
N VAL A 68 -11.85 0.75 -13.40
CA VAL A 68 -10.89 1.39 -14.28
C VAL A 68 -11.56 2.43 -15.18
N ILE A 69 -10.87 3.53 -15.44
CA ILE A 69 -11.37 4.70 -16.18
C ILE A 69 -11.58 4.44 -17.67
N ASP A 70 -11.07 3.32 -18.18
CA ASP A 70 -11.33 2.81 -19.53
C ASP A 70 -12.09 1.48 -19.53
N GLY A 71 -12.81 1.21 -18.43
CA GLY A 71 -13.74 0.09 -18.26
C GLY A 71 -14.89 0.51 -17.36
N GLY A 72 -15.20 -0.24 -16.30
CA GLY A 72 -16.41 -0.04 -15.50
C GLY A 72 -16.60 1.34 -14.84
N PHE A 73 -15.59 2.23 -14.82
CA PHE A 73 -15.70 3.62 -14.36
C PHE A 73 -15.56 4.66 -15.49
N SER A 74 -15.66 4.24 -16.75
CA SER A 74 -15.40 5.09 -17.91
C SER A 74 -16.39 6.24 -18.07
N ASP A 75 -17.68 6.04 -17.79
CA ASP A 75 -18.68 7.11 -17.86
C ASP A 75 -18.41 8.18 -16.79
N PHE A 76 -18.02 7.79 -15.58
CA PHE A 76 -17.62 8.74 -14.55
C PHE A 76 -16.36 9.53 -14.97
N ALA A 77 -15.33 8.84 -15.44
CA ALA A 77 -14.10 9.48 -15.89
C ALA A 77 -14.34 10.42 -17.09
N ASN A 78 -15.19 10.03 -18.04
CA ASN A 78 -15.61 10.86 -19.16
C ASN A 78 -16.47 12.05 -18.71
N GLY A 79 -17.31 11.87 -17.68
CA GLY A 79 -18.06 12.94 -17.03
C GLY A 79 -17.11 14.02 -16.48
N LEU A 80 -16.05 13.62 -15.79
CA LEU A 80 -15.02 14.55 -15.28
C LEU A 80 -14.24 15.22 -16.41
N ALA A 81 -13.84 14.48 -17.45
CA ALA A 81 -13.17 15.07 -18.61
C ALA A 81 -14.08 16.05 -19.38
N SER A 82 -15.38 15.77 -19.43
CA SER A 82 -16.42 16.67 -19.95
C SER A 82 -16.62 17.92 -19.11
N ASP A 83 -16.28 17.83 -17.82
CA ASP A 83 -16.30 18.95 -16.89
C ASP A 83 -14.93 19.65 -16.74
N GLY A 84 -13.96 19.33 -17.62
CA GLY A 84 -12.71 20.08 -17.76
C GLY A 84 -11.51 19.52 -16.99
N PHE A 85 -11.64 18.36 -16.33
CA PHE A 85 -10.54 17.70 -15.62
C PHE A 85 -9.64 16.88 -16.55
N TYR A 86 -8.35 16.82 -16.21
CA TYR A 86 -7.48 15.74 -16.67
C TYR A 86 -7.64 14.53 -15.74
N VAL A 87 -7.88 13.35 -16.31
CA VAL A 87 -8.09 12.12 -15.54
C VAL A 87 -7.03 11.09 -15.90
N ARG A 88 -6.47 10.40 -14.89
CA ARG A 88 -5.48 9.35 -15.10
C ARG A 88 -5.62 8.27 -14.03
N GLU A 89 -5.22 7.03 -14.35
CA GLU A 89 -5.05 5.97 -13.34
C GLU A 89 -3.66 5.95 -12.70
N LEU A 90 -3.62 5.56 -11.43
CA LEU A 90 -2.42 5.07 -10.76
C LEU A 90 -2.37 3.55 -10.93
N ARG A 91 -1.42 3.05 -11.71
CA ARG A 91 -1.11 1.61 -11.86
C ARG A 91 0.31 1.36 -11.38
N LYS A 92 0.47 0.55 -10.34
CA LYS A 92 1.77 0.10 -9.84
C LYS A 92 1.60 -1.06 -8.86
N THR A 93 2.69 -1.78 -8.62
CA THR A 93 2.78 -2.88 -7.64
C THR A 93 3.34 -2.43 -6.28
N THR A 94 3.97 -1.25 -6.24
CA THR A 94 4.59 -0.69 -5.04
C THR A 94 3.58 0.09 -4.18
N PRO A 95 3.81 0.23 -2.85
CA PRO A 95 2.93 0.99 -1.99
C PRO A 95 2.75 2.44 -2.44
N ILE A 96 1.54 2.99 -2.33
CA ILE A 96 1.24 4.41 -2.59
C ILE A 96 2.09 5.31 -1.68
N THR A 97 2.72 6.32 -2.28
CA THR A 97 3.53 7.33 -1.60
C THR A 97 2.94 8.72 -1.81
N TYR A 98 3.35 9.69 -0.99
CA TYR A 98 2.95 11.08 -1.17
C TYR A 98 3.37 11.63 -2.55
N ALA A 99 4.51 11.17 -3.10
CA ALA A 99 5.01 11.63 -4.39
C ALA A 99 4.09 11.23 -5.56
N ASP A 100 3.38 10.10 -5.44
CA ASP A 100 2.40 9.67 -6.44
C ASP A 100 1.18 10.60 -6.47
N LEU A 101 0.82 11.16 -5.31
CA LEU A 101 -0.42 11.91 -5.11
C LEU A 101 -0.23 13.43 -5.25
N GLN A 102 0.91 13.99 -4.82
CA GLN A 102 1.10 15.43 -4.62
C GLN A 102 0.90 16.33 -5.86
N SER A 103 0.96 15.75 -7.07
CA SER A 103 0.74 16.50 -8.32
C SER A 103 -0.71 16.52 -8.80
N TYR A 104 -1.62 15.90 -8.06
CA TYR A 104 -3.04 15.80 -8.37
C TYR A 104 -3.86 16.56 -7.34
N ASP A 105 -5.04 17.03 -7.76
CA ASP A 105 -5.97 17.77 -6.89
C ASP A 105 -6.92 16.80 -6.16
N VAL A 106 -7.34 15.73 -6.87
CA VAL A 106 -8.26 14.72 -6.34
C VAL A 106 -7.72 13.31 -6.59
N PHE A 107 -7.77 12.46 -5.58
CA PHE A 107 -7.48 11.04 -5.65
C PHE A 107 -8.78 10.25 -5.42
N VAL A 108 -9.22 9.47 -6.40
CA VAL A 108 -10.46 8.69 -6.35
C VAL A 108 -10.12 7.22 -6.13
N ILE A 109 -10.78 6.60 -5.16
CA ILE A 109 -10.56 5.22 -4.76
C ILE A 109 -11.89 4.48 -4.83
N GLY A 110 -12.04 3.60 -5.83
CA GLY A 110 -13.16 2.66 -5.93
C GLY A 110 -12.87 1.37 -5.18
N GLU A 111 -13.81 0.91 -4.36
CA GLU A 111 -13.91 -0.40 -3.70
C GLU A 111 -12.58 -1.17 -3.62
N ALA A 112 -11.64 -0.69 -2.81
CA ALA A 112 -10.35 -1.36 -2.66
C ALA A 112 -10.56 -2.74 -2.03
N ASN A 113 -9.99 -3.77 -2.65
CA ASN A 113 -10.10 -5.16 -2.24
C ASN A 113 -8.81 -5.69 -1.58
N VAL A 114 -7.78 -4.86 -1.46
CA VAL A 114 -6.53 -5.20 -0.75
C VAL A 114 -6.29 -4.14 0.33
N PRO A 115 -5.98 -4.53 1.59
CA PRO A 115 -5.79 -3.56 2.66
C PRO A 115 -4.61 -2.63 2.40
N TYR A 116 -4.80 -1.34 2.68
CA TYR A 116 -3.72 -0.37 2.68
C TYR A 116 -2.74 -0.61 3.83
N LYS A 117 -1.45 -0.50 3.54
CA LYS A 117 -0.39 -0.51 4.54
C LYS A 117 -0.41 0.77 5.36
N GLN A 118 0.17 0.72 6.56
CA GLN A 118 0.30 1.92 7.40
C GLN A 118 1.06 3.06 6.69
N SER A 119 2.05 2.73 5.86
CA SER A 119 2.80 3.72 5.07
C SER A 119 1.91 4.45 4.06
N GLU A 120 0.95 3.76 3.44
CA GLU A 120 0.04 4.31 2.44
C GLU A 120 -1.04 5.17 3.10
N GLN A 121 -1.57 4.69 4.23
CA GLN A 121 -2.44 5.48 5.10
C GLN A 121 -1.78 6.79 5.54
N ASN A 122 -0.49 6.77 5.88
CA ASN A 122 0.28 7.97 6.22
C ASN A 122 0.49 8.88 5.00
N ALA A 123 0.77 8.33 3.82
CA ALA A 123 0.90 9.08 2.58
C ALA A 123 -0.40 9.80 2.20
N MET A 124 -1.54 9.13 2.33
CA MET A 124 -2.87 9.71 2.11
C MET A 124 -3.18 10.82 3.12
N ILE A 125 -2.83 10.63 4.39
CA ILE A 125 -2.95 11.69 5.41
C ILE A 125 -2.11 12.91 5.01
N GLN A 126 -0.83 12.71 4.68
CA GLN A 126 0.09 13.78 4.30
C GLN A 126 -0.41 14.52 3.04
N TYR A 127 -0.94 13.79 2.07
CA TYR A 127 -1.54 14.35 0.87
C TYR A 127 -2.70 15.29 1.20
N VAL A 128 -3.64 14.83 2.03
CA VAL A 128 -4.79 15.65 2.44
C VAL A 128 -4.36 16.84 3.30
N GLU A 129 -3.44 16.67 4.25
CA GLU A 129 -2.97 17.77 5.09
C GLU A 129 -2.30 18.90 4.28
N ASN A 130 -1.68 18.54 3.15
CA ASN A 130 -1.07 19.48 2.21
C ASN A 130 -2.04 20.09 1.20
N GLY A 131 -3.34 19.80 1.29
CA GLY A 131 -4.37 20.40 0.46
C GLY A 131 -4.93 19.48 -0.63
N GLY A 132 -4.44 18.25 -0.73
CA GLY A 132 -5.04 17.25 -1.62
C GLY A 132 -6.40 16.77 -1.15
N SER A 133 -7.14 16.14 -2.05
CA SER A 133 -8.48 15.62 -1.75
C SER A 133 -8.66 14.16 -2.14
N ILE A 134 -9.43 13.40 -1.34
CA ILE A 134 -9.70 11.98 -1.60
C ILE A 134 -11.20 11.72 -1.72
N PHE A 135 -11.62 10.97 -2.74
CA PHE A 135 -12.98 10.45 -2.86
C PHE A 135 -12.97 8.93 -2.66
N PHE A 136 -13.59 8.45 -1.59
CA PHE A 136 -13.79 7.04 -1.32
C PHE A 136 -15.17 6.58 -1.82
N ILE A 137 -15.17 5.60 -2.72
CA ILE A 137 -16.36 4.94 -3.23
C ILE A 137 -16.34 3.51 -2.68
N GLY A 138 -17.13 3.27 -1.63
CA GLY A 138 -17.19 1.98 -0.97
C GLY A 138 -18.31 1.10 -1.50
N ASP A 139 -18.57 0.03 -0.76
CA ASP A 139 -19.65 -0.91 -1.03
C ASP A 139 -20.06 -1.59 0.29
N HIS A 140 -21.11 -2.40 0.23
CA HIS A 140 -21.67 -3.15 1.34
C HIS A 140 -20.68 -4.15 1.98
N TYR A 141 -20.94 -4.54 3.22
CA TYR A 141 -20.23 -5.68 3.83
C TYR A 141 -20.65 -6.99 3.13
N ASN A 142 -19.75 -7.96 2.98
CA ASN A 142 -19.89 -9.11 2.08
C ASN A 142 -19.79 -8.77 0.58
N ALA A 143 -18.96 -7.77 0.25
CA ALA A 143 -18.51 -7.38 -1.08
C ALA A 143 -17.03 -7.75 -1.37
N ASP A 144 -16.38 -8.58 -0.55
CA ASP A 144 -15.03 -9.12 -0.82
C ASP A 144 -14.98 -9.84 -2.18
N ARG A 145 -14.33 -9.20 -3.17
CA ARG A 145 -14.33 -9.68 -4.56
C ARG A 145 -13.18 -10.64 -4.86
N ASN A 146 -12.11 -10.63 -4.07
CA ASN A 146 -10.94 -11.50 -4.27
C ASN A 146 -10.86 -12.65 -3.25
N LYS A 147 -11.80 -12.74 -2.31
CA LYS A 147 -11.91 -13.76 -1.26
C LYS A 147 -10.76 -13.71 -0.25
N ASN A 148 -10.23 -12.52 0.01
CA ASN A 148 -9.13 -12.32 0.96
C ASN A 148 -9.62 -11.97 2.38
N ARG A 149 -10.93 -11.91 2.60
CA ARG A 149 -11.61 -11.56 3.85
C ARG A 149 -11.60 -10.07 4.18
N TRP A 150 -11.22 -9.20 3.25
CA TRP A 150 -11.32 -7.76 3.36
C TRP A 150 -12.42 -7.26 2.44
N ASP A 151 -13.47 -6.70 3.03
CA ASP A 151 -14.44 -5.90 2.31
C ASP A 151 -13.90 -4.47 2.13
N ALA A 152 -14.31 -3.75 1.07
CA ALA A 152 -13.81 -2.39 0.83
C ALA A 152 -14.10 -1.41 1.98
N SER A 153 -15.25 -1.56 2.63
CA SER A 153 -15.58 -0.80 3.85
C SER A 153 -14.54 -1.01 4.97
N GLU A 154 -13.99 -2.22 5.11
CA GLU A 154 -12.95 -2.56 6.07
C GLU A 154 -11.58 -2.02 5.65
N VAL A 155 -11.26 -2.14 4.35
CA VAL A 155 -10.03 -1.57 3.78
C VAL A 155 -9.96 -0.07 4.03
N PHE A 156 -11.06 0.65 3.76
CA PHE A 156 -11.14 2.10 3.97
C PHE A 156 -11.14 2.48 5.45
N ASN A 157 -11.82 1.71 6.30
CA ASN A 157 -11.80 1.96 7.74
C ASN A 157 -10.42 1.72 8.37
N GLY A 158 -9.61 0.83 7.76
CA GLY A 158 -8.27 0.47 8.22
C GLY A 158 -8.24 -0.77 9.12
N TYR A 159 -9.33 -1.53 9.22
CA TYR A 159 -9.43 -2.72 10.06
C TYR A 159 -10.57 -3.64 9.63
N ARG A 160 -10.40 -4.94 9.90
CA ARG A 160 -11.43 -5.98 9.70
C ARG A 160 -12.35 -6.14 10.91
N ARG A 161 -13.64 -6.27 10.63
CA ARG A 161 -14.69 -6.62 11.58
C ARG A 161 -14.38 -7.98 12.21
N GLY A 162 -14.35 -8.05 13.55
CA GLY A 162 -14.05 -9.32 14.24
C GLY A 162 -12.59 -9.78 14.19
N ALA A 163 -11.70 -8.98 13.61
CA ALA A 163 -10.26 -9.26 13.48
C ALA A 163 -9.39 -8.04 13.83
N TYR A 164 -9.89 -7.12 14.67
CA TYR A 164 -9.16 -5.90 15.04
C TYR A 164 -7.76 -6.16 15.61
N ASN A 165 -7.57 -7.18 16.45
CA ASN A 165 -6.27 -7.48 17.06
C ASN A 165 -5.29 -8.23 16.13
N ASP A 166 -5.78 -8.88 15.08
CA ASP A 166 -4.95 -9.60 14.10
C ASP A 166 -5.60 -9.47 12.71
N PRO A 167 -5.16 -8.50 11.88
CA PRO A 167 -5.74 -8.29 10.55
C PRO A 167 -5.64 -9.52 9.63
N ALA A 168 -4.74 -10.46 9.94
CA ALA A 168 -4.57 -11.72 9.23
C ALA A 168 -5.27 -12.92 9.90
N LYS A 169 -6.19 -12.68 10.85
CA LYS A 169 -7.00 -13.73 11.47
C LYS A 169 -7.73 -14.52 10.38
N GLY A 170 -7.61 -15.85 10.45
CA GLY A 170 -8.22 -16.78 9.51
C GLY A 170 -7.48 -16.98 8.19
N MET A 171 -6.36 -16.27 7.95
CA MET A 171 -5.50 -16.46 6.78
C MET A 171 -4.52 -17.63 6.95
N SER A 172 -4.18 -18.27 5.84
CA SER A 172 -3.07 -19.24 5.74
C SER A 172 -1.71 -18.57 6.00
N SER A 173 -0.68 -19.39 6.23
CA SER A 173 0.69 -18.89 6.40
C SER A 173 1.22 -18.17 5.15
N GLU A 174 0.80 -18.58 3.96
CA GLU A 174 1.21 -17.95 2.69
C GLU A 174 0.56 -16.57 2.54
N GLU A 175 -0.76 -16.47 2.75
CA GLU A 175 -1.50 -15.20 2.73
C GLU A 175 -0.95 -14.19 3.73
N ARG A 176 -0.72 -14.63 4.98
CA ARG A 176 -0.19 -13.78 6.06
C ARG A 176 1.18 -13.19 5.72
N ASN A 177 2.04 -13.96 5.06
CA ASN A 177 3.41 -13.55 4.74
C ASN A 177 3.54 -12.89 3.35
N SER A 178 2.43 -12.78 2.60
CA SER A 178 2.40 -12.14 1.29
C SER A 178 2.81 -10.67 1.36
N VAL A 179 3.34 -10.14 0.25
CA VAL A 179 3.71 -8.71 0.13
C VAL A 179 2.50 -7.81 0.39
N ALA A 180 1.30 -8.23 0.01
CA ALA A 180 0.07 -7.49 0.23
C ALA A 180 -0.24 -7.27 1.74
N MET A 181 0.08 -8.25 2.60
CA MET A 181 -0.17 -8.16 4.04
C MET A 181 0.97 -7.53 4.84
N GLN A 182 2.17 -7.38 4.25
CA GLN A 182 3.31 -6.77 4.94
C GLN A 182 3.05 -5.29 5.25
N GLY A 183 3.11 -4.91 6.53
CA GLY A 183 2.90 -3.54 6.99
C GLY A 183 1.43 -3.14 7.14
N VAL A 184 0.51 -4.09 7.00
CA VAL A 184 -0.90 -3.90 7.34
C VAL A 184 -1.05 -4.02 8.85
N ILE A 185 -1.59 -2.97 9.47
CA ILE A 185 -1.95 -2.96 10.88
C ILE A 185 -3.39 -2.48 11.01
N SER A 186 -4.13 -3.06 11.95
CA SER A 186 -5.48 -2.58 12.25
C SER A 186 -5.40 -1.22 12.93
N SER A 187 -6.12 -0.25 12.40
CA SER A 187 -6.35 1.04 13.05
C SER A 187 -7.72 1.56 12.65
N ASP A 188 -8.36 2.33 13.54
CA ASP A 188 -9.57 3.08 13.18
C ASP A 188 -9.21 4.33 12.37
N TRP A 189 -8.47 4.14 11.29
CA TRP A 189 -7.79 5.19 10.55
C TRP A 189 -8.78 6.23 10.03
N LEU A 190 -9.85 5.81 9.37
CA LEU A 190 -10.82 6.76 8.80
C LEU A 190 -11.58 7.52 9.89
N GLY A 191 -12.00 6.81 10.95
CA GLY A 191 -12.68 7.40 12.10
C GLY A 191 -11.83 8.45 12.81
N GLN A 192 -10.56 8.13 13.08
CA GLN A 192 -9.61 9.05 13.74
C GLN A 192 -9.28 10.25 12.86
N ASN A 193 -9.11 10.02 11.56
CA ASN A 193 -8.52 11.03 10.68
C ASN A 193 -9.54 11.94 9.98
N PHE A 194 -10.72 11.42 9.68
CA PHE A 194 -11.78 12.11 8.96
C PHE A 194 -13.08 12.24 9.75
N GLY A 195 -13.21 11.57 10.90
CA GLY A 195 -14.44 11.64 11.71
C GLY A 195 -15.60 10.87 11.08
N ILE A 196 -15.30 9.87 10.26
CA ILE A 196 -16.29 9.06 9.56
C ILE A 196 -15.83 7.61 9.42
N ARG A 197 -16.77 6.67 9.33
CA ARG A 197 -16.53 5.27 9.02
C ARG A 197 -17.51 4.78 7.96
N PHE A 198 -17.11 3.82 7.14
CA PHE A 198 -18.06 2.97 6.42
C PHE A 198 -18.70 2.00 7.43
N ARG A 199 -20.02 1.81 7.36
CA ARG A 199 -20.72 0.84 8.21
C ARG A 199 -20.69 -0.54 7.56
N TYR A 200 -20.96 -1.57 8.36
CA TYR A 200 -21.01 -2.96 7.87
C TYR A 200 -22.41 -3.41 7.42
N ASN A 201 -23.34 -2.46 7.27
CA ASN A 201 -24.67 -2.76 6.82
C ASN A 201 -24.66 -3.02 5.31
N ALA A 202 -25.74 -3.64 4.85
CA ALA A 202 -25.91 -4.07 3.47
C ALA A 202 -27.39 -3.95 3.13
N LEU A 203 -27.77 -2.73 2.78
CA LEU A 203 -29.13 -2.39 2.37
C LEU A 203 -29.36 -2.86 0.93
N GLY A 204 -30.60 -3.12 0.56
CA GLY A 204 -30.98 -3.59 -0.77
C GLY A 204 -31.04 -2.48 -1.81
N ASN A 205 -32.03 -2.59 -2.72
CA ASN A 205 -32.28 -1.53 -3.69
C ASN A 205 -33.09 -0.42 -3.02
N VAL A 206 -32.53 0.79 -2.94
CA VAL A 206 -33.17 1.94 -2.29
C VAL A 206 -32.89 3.18 -3.13
N THR A 207 -33.88 4.05 -3.29
CA THR A 207 -33.64 5.39 -3.86
C THR A 207 -33.47 6.38 -2.71
N ALA A 208 -32.25 6.87 -2.52
CA ALA A 208 -31.99 7.93 -1.56
C ALA A 208 -32.70 9.21 -2.02
N ASN A 209 -33.47 9.82 -1.13
CA ASN A 209 -34.33 10.97 -1.47
C ASN A 209 -34.32 12.05 -0.38
N HIS A 210 -33.51 11.88 0.67
CA HIS A 210 -33.29 12.87 1.71
C HIS A 210 -31.98 13.60 1.40
N ILE A 211 -32.06 14.64 0.58
CA ILE A 211 -30.92 15.41 0.10
C ILE A 211 -30.74 16.66 0.97
N VAL A 212 -29.55 16.86 1.53
CA VAL A 212 -29.24 18.06 2.30
C VAL A 212 -29.15 19.26 1.36
N SER A 213 -29.69 20.40 1.76
CA SER A 213 -29.77 21.59 0.90
C SER A 213 -28.39 22.06 0.40
N PRO A 214 -28.26 22.55 -0.85
CA PRO A 214 -26.99 23.02 -1.41
C PRO A 214 -26.21 24.02 -0.55
N SER A 215 -26.90 24.91 0.16
CA SER A 215 -26.26 25.89 1.07
C SER A 215 -25.59 25.27 2.30
N GLN A 216 -25.87 23.99 2.59
CA GLN A 216 -25.30 23.21 3.69
C GLN A 216 -24.39 22.08 3.19
N THR A 217 -24.11 22.05 1.89
CA THR A 217 -23.26 21.04 1.22
C THR A 217 -22.26 21.70 0.28
N PHE A 218 -21.97 23.00 0.43
CA PHE A 218 -21.05 23.73 -0.45
C PHE A 218 -21.44 23.66 -1.94
N GLY A 219 -22.74 23.54 -2.22
CA GLY A 219 -23.26 23.40 -3.57
C GLY A 219 -23.23 21.98 -4.14
N ILE A 220 -22.67 20.99 -3.44
CA ILE A 220 -22.51 19.61 -3.94
C ILE A 220 -23.86 19.01 -4.36
N THR A 221 -24.91 19.26 -3.60
CA THR A 221 -26.26 18.70 -3.87
C THR A 221 -27.09 19.55 -4.83
N THR A 222 -26.49 20.53 -5.53
CA THR A 222 -27.20 21.33 -6.53
C THR A 222 -27.65 20.45 -7.68
N GLY A 223 -28.96 20.44 -7.96
CA GLY A 223 -29.54 19.63 -9.03
C GLY A 223 -29.74 18.15 -8.67
N VAL A 224 -29.48 17.76 -7.41
CA VAL A 224 -29.67 16.39 -6.92
C VAL A 224 -30.98 16.30 -6.15
N SER A 225 -31.89 15.44 -6.60
CA SER A 225 -33.15 15.10 -5.94
C SER A 225 -33.16 13.67 -5.43
N THR A 226 -32.58 12.75 -6.20
CA THR A 226 -32.48 11.33 -5.84
C THR A 226 -31.14 10.73 -6.24
N VAL A 227 -30.73 9.68 -5.52
CA VAL A 227 -29.51 8.91 -5.81
C VAL A 227 -29.84 7.42 -5.70
N ALA A 228 -29.41 6.60 -6.66
CA ALA A 228 -29.65 5.17 -6.61
C ALA A 228 -28.77 4.49 -5.56
N MET A 229 -29.24 3.37 -5.01
CA MET A 229 -28.45 2.42 -4.22
C MET A 229 -28.87 1.01 -4.63
N HIS A 230 -27.90 0.14 -4.87
CA HIS A 230 -28.06 -1.22 -5.34
C HIS A 230 -27.15 -2.19 -4.58
N ALA A 231 -27.59 -2.60 -3.39
CA ALA A 231 -26.73 -3.30 -2.44
C ALA A 231 -25.62 -2.36 -1.97
N GLY A 232 -25.87 -1.54 -0.95
CA GLY A 232 -24.88 -0.57 -0.46
C GLY A 232 -24.77 -0.57 1.06
N SER A 233 -23.73 0.10 1.57
CA SER A 233 -23.64 0.48 2.97
C SER A 233 -24.05 1.94 3.18
N THR A 234 -24.34 2.30 4.42
CA THR A 234 -24.27 3.70 4.85
C THR A 234 -22.94 3.98 5.55
N LEU A 235 -22.75 5.22 5.93
CA LEU A 235 -21.60 5.75 6.63
C LEU A 235 -22.01 6.12 8.06
N ALA A 236 -21.06 6.25 8.95
CA ALA A 236 -21.27 6.73 10.31
C ALA A 236 -20.41 7.96 10.56
N ILE A 237 -21.07 9.07 10.89
CA ILE A 237 -20.39 10.28 11.39
C ILE A 237 -19.93 9.99 12.83
N THR A 238 -18.62 9.96 13.07
CA THR A 238 -18.03 9.73 14.38
C THR A 238 -17.54 11.02 15.05
N ASP A 239 -17.18 12.03 14.26
CA ASP A 239 -16.87 13.40 14.73
C ASP A 239 -17.52 14.44 13.81
N PRO A 240 -18.68 15.01 14.20
CA PRO A 240 -19.39 16.00 13.40
C PRO A 240 -18.65 17.32 13.15
N ARG A 241 -17.54 17.56 13.86
CA ARG A 241 -16.66 18.72 13.59
C ARG A 241 -15.80 18.48 12.35
N LYS A 242 -15.57 17.21 11.99
CA LYS A 242 -14.77 16.81 10.83
C LYS A 242 -15.65 16.36 9.67
N ALA A 243 -16.76 15.65 9.91
CA ALA A 243 -17.58 15.04 8.87
C ALA A 243 -19.04 15.47 8.91
N LYS A 244 -19.70 15.41 7.76
CA LYS A 244 -21.12 15.71 7.58
C LYS A 244 -21.73 14.84 6.48
N GLY A 245 -22.90 14.27 6.76
CA GLY A 245 -23.74 13.61 5.76
C GLY A 245 -24.44 14.60 4.83
N ILE A 246 -24.53 14.24 3.56
CA ILE A 246 -25.11 15.09 2.50
C ILE A 246 -26.27 14.42 1.76
N VAL A 247 -26.32 13.09 1.77
CA VAL A 247 -27.41 12.29 1.20
C VAL A 247 -27.77 11.21 2.20
N TYR A 248 -29.07 11.03 2.46
CA TYR A 248 -29.59 10.00 3.36
C TYR A 248 -30.68 9.19 2.66
N LEU A 249 -30.86 7.97 3.15
CA LEU A 249 -31.90 7.07 2.68
C LEU A 249 -33.26 7.46 3.26
N PRO A 250 -34.39 7.14 2.60
CA PRO A 250 -35.69 7.14 3.25
C PRO A 250 -35.73 6.13 4.40
N SER A 251 -36.82 6.14 5.18
CA SER A 251 -37.09 4.99 6.04
C SER A 251 -37.29 3.74 5.19
N THR A 252 -36.62 2.64 5.54
CA THR A 252 -36.59 1.42 4.77
C THR A 252 -36.29 0.21 5.64
N ASN A 253 -36.75 -0.96 5.22
CA ASN A 253 -36.31 -2.27 5.71
C ASN A 253 -35.76 -3.13 4.57
N GLU A 254 -35.48 -2.51 3.42
CA GLU A 254 -34.91 -3.17 2.24
C GLU A 254 -33.49 -3.64 2.58
N LYS A 255 -33.41 -4.92 2.93
CA LYS A 255 -32.18 -5.63 3.23
C LYS A 255 -31.69 -6.31 1.96
N TRP A 256 -30.39 -6.21 1.67
CA TRP A 256 -29.80 -7.03 0.61
C TRP A 256 -29.91 -8.52 0.98
N ARG A 257 -30.40 -9.34 0.05
CA ARG A 257 -30.74 -10.75 0.33
C ARG A 257 -29.55 -11.60 0.80
N HIS A 258 -28.32 -11.17 0.53
CA HIS A 258 -27.09 -11.84 0.94
C HIS A 258 -26.38 -11.16 2.11
N ALA A 259 -26.97 -10.12 2.70
CA ALA A 259 -26.43 -9.48 3.89
C ALA A 259 -26.25 -10.50 5.02
N VAL A 260 -25.06 -10.48 5.62
CA VAL A 260 -24.61 -11.50 6.58
C VAL A 260 -25.09 -11.25 8.00
N ASP A 261 -25.69 -10.09 8.26
CA ASP A 261 -26.39 -9.75 9.51
C ASP A 261 -27.80 -9.15 9.22
N GLN A 262 -28.28 -8.23 10.05
CA GLN A 262 -29.59 -7.60 9.89
C GLN A 262 -29.71 -6.68 8.66
N GLY A 263 -28.60 -6.27 8.03
CA GLY A 263 -28.56 -5.52 6.77
C GLY A 263 -29.02 -4.06 6.83
N VAL A 264 -30.08 -3.75 7.60
CA VAL A 264 -30.54 -2.39 7.91
C VAL A 264 -30.52 -2.23 9.43
N TYR A 265 -29.82 -1.22 9.96
CA TYR A 265 -29.46 -1.17 11.37
C TYR A 265 -30.42 -0.33 12.23
N LYS A 266 -31.01 0.71 11.66
CA LYS A 266 -31.89 1.70 12.31
C LYS A 266 -33.16 2.00 11.50
N GLY A 267 -33.41 1.24 10.42
CA GLY A 267 -34.63 1.36 9.61
C GLY A 267 -34.58 2.48 8.58
N GLY A 268 -33.38 2.84 8.11
CA GLY A 268 -33.17 3.94 7.16
C GLY A 268 -33.16 5.32 7.81
N GLY A 269 -33.29 6.37 7.00
CA GLY A 269 -33.28 7.74 7.49
C GLY A 269 -31.93 8.21 8.05
N VAL A 270 -31.98 9.28 8.83
CA VAL A 270 -30.78 9.92 9.42
C VAL A 270 -30.11 9.03 10.47
N GLU A 271 -30.88 8.24 11.23
CA GLU A 271 -30.33 7.33 12.25
C GLU A 271 -29.56 6.15 11.63
N GLU A 272 -29.89 5.74 10.40
CA GLU A 272 -29.08 4.78 9.63
C GLU A 272 -27.73 5.37 9.21
N GLY A 273 -27.54 6.67 9.35
CA GLY A 273 -26.35 7.37 8.89
C GLY A 273 -26.41 7.73 7.39
N PRO A 274 -25.52 8.62 6.95
CA PRO A 274 -25.55 9.11 5.58
C PRO A 274 -25.18 8.02 4.57
N TYR A 275 -25.81 8.09 3.41
CA TYR A 275 -25.40 7.33 2.23
C TYR A 275 -24.16 7.95 1.56
N ALA A 276 -24.13 9.28 1.45
CA ALA A 276 -22.96 10.04 1.01
C ALA A 276 -22.63 11.13 2.02
N ALA A 277 -21.34 11.40 2.20
CA ALA A 277 -20.82 12.33 3.19
C ALA A 277 -19.55 13.04 2.72
N ILE A 278 -19.18 14.09 3.45
CA ILE A 278 -17.95 14.85 3.27
C ILE A 278 -17.21 15.00 4.58
N ALA A 279 -15.89 15.18 4.51
CA ALA A 279 -15.05 15.45 5.67
C ALA A 279 -13.98 16.51 5.37
N LYS A 280 -13.56 17.22 6.42
CA LYS A 280 -12.47 18.20 6.37
C LYS A 280 -11.29 17.73 7.24
N ARG A 281 -10.08 17.87 6.71
CA ARG A 281 -8.83 17.61 7.46
C ARG A 281 -7.73 18.56 7.00
N GLY A 282 -7.31 19.47 7.88
CA GLY A 282 -6.25 20.41 7.56
C GLY A 282 -6.63 21.24 6.34
N LYS A 283 -5.72 21.38 5.38
CA LYS A 283 -5.99 22.14 4.15
C LYS A 283 -6.87 21.39 3.16
N GLY A 284 -6.77 20.07 3.10
CA GLY A 284 -7.54 19.22 2.19
C GLY A 284 -8.85 18.75 2.79
N LYS A 285 -9.45 17.73 2.17
CA LYS A 285 -10.79 17.22 2.48
C LYS A 285 -11.01 15.86 1.81
N ALA A 286 -12.09 15.19 2.19
CA ALA A 286 -12.49 13.93 1.59
C ALA A 286 -14.01 13.86 1.37
N ALA A 287 -14.43 13.00 0.44
CA ALA A 287 -15.82 12.67 0.20
C ALA A 287 -16.01 11.14 0.16
N PHE A 288 -17.24 10.71 0.40
CA PHE A 288 -17.57 9.31 0.66
C PHE A 288 -18.94 8.96 0.07
N ILE A 289 -19.06 7.80 -0.56
CA ILE A 289 -20.34 7.18 -0.91
C ILE A 289 -20.27 5.68 -0.58
N GLY A 290 -21.32 5.15 0.04
CA GLY A 290 -21.36 3.78 0.54
C GLY A 290 -21.71 2.69 -0.48
N ASP A 291 -21.74 3.01 -1.77
CA ASP A 291 -22.10 2.09 -2.84
C ASP A 291 -21.33 2.50 -4.11
N SER A 292 -20.82 1.50 -4.82
CA SER A 292 -20.08 1.64 -6.07
C SER A 292 -21.02 1.70 -7.26
N SER A 293 -22.21 1.10 -7.16
CA SER A 293 -23.20 0.98 -8.24
C SER A 293 -23.56 2.31 -8.93
N PRO A 294 -23.73 3.46 -8.23
CA PRO A 294 -23.99 4.75 -8.87
C PRO A 294 -22.85 5.26 -9.75
N VAL A 295 -21.64 4.73 -9.56
CA VAL A 295 -20.43 5.13 -10.30
C VAL A 295 -20.20 4.22 -11.50
N GLU A 296 -20.62 2.96 -11.39
CA GLU A 296 -20.41 1.94 -12.40
C GLU A 296 -21.07 2.28 -13.75
N ASP A 297 -20.47 1.76 -14.81
CA ASP A 297 -21.08 1.64 -16.13
C ASP A 297 -21.01 0.18 -16.65
N ALA A 298 -21.75 -0.12 -17.72
CA ALA A 298 -21.83 -1.46 -18.31
C ALA A 298 -20.66 -1.84 -19.24
N THR A 299 -19.44 -1.31 -19.03
CA THR A 299 -18.28 -1.52 -19.90
C THR A 299 -17.09 -2.22 -19.23
N PRO A 300 -17.26 -3.36 -18.55
CA PRO A 300 -16.13 -4.02 -17.91
C PRO A 300 -15.11 -4.49 -18.95
N LYS A 301 -13.85 -4.12 -18.73
CA LYS A 301 -12.70 -4.38 -19.58
C LYS A 301 -12.07 -5.74 -19.26
N TYR A 302 -11.88 -6.07 -17.99
CA TYR A 302 -11.14 -7.28 -17.59
C TYR A 302 -12.06 -8.45 -17.21
N LYS A 303 -11.48 -9.65 -17.15
CA LYS A 303 -12.13 -10.88 -16.68
C LYS A 303 -11.85 -11.15 -15.21
N ARG A 304 -12.70 -11.96 -14.58
CA ARG A 304 -12.55 -12.40 -13.19
C ARG A 304 -11.23 -13.15 -12.98
N GLU A 305 -10.40 -12.68 -12.06
CA GLU A 305 -9.08 -13.24 -11.71
C GLU A 305 -9.14 -14.75 -11.41
N GLU A 306 -10.16 -15.16 -10.66
CA GLU A 306 -10.33 -16.54 -10.23
C GLU A 306 -10.79 -17.49 -11.36
N THR A 307 -11.72 -17.05 -12.21
CA THR A 307 -12.48 -17.94 -13.09
C THR A 307 -12.28 -17.68 -14.58
N GLY A 308 -11.73 -16.53 -14.96
CA GLY A 308 -11.67 -16.08 -16.36
C GLY A 308 -13.06 -15.77 -16.95
N GLY A 309 -14.09 -15.71 -16.11
CA GLY A 309 -15.45 -15.35 -16.52
C GLY A 309 -15.58 -13.87 -16.81
N THR A 310 -16.49 -13.52 -17.72
CA THR A 310 -16.84 -12.12 -17.99
C THR A 310 -17.47 -11.46 -16.77
N LYS A 311 -17.13 -10.20 -16.52
CA LYS A 311 -17.73 -9.38 -15.47
C LYS A 311 -19.07 -8.82 -15.95
N LYS A 312 -19.95 -8.51 -14.99
CA LYS A 312 -21.21 -7.82 -15.24
C LYS A 312 -21.24 -6.68 -14.24
N THR A 313 -21.08 -5.49 -14.74
CA THR A 313 -21.22 -4.24 -14.00
C THR A 313 -22.59 -3.65 -14.29
N TYR A 314 -22.91 -2.60 -13.55
CA TYR A 314 -24.21 -1.94 -13.59
C TYR A 314 -24.09 -0.57 -14.27
N ASP A 315 -25.09 -0.13 -15.06
CA ASP A 315 -25.05 1.19 -15.73
C ASP A 315 -25.61 2.30 -14.83
N GLY A 316 -25.06 2.41 -13.61
CA GLY A 316 -25.62 3.24 -12.55
C GLY A 316 -25.27 4.72 -12.68
N PHE A 317 -24.17 5.09 -13.35
CA PHE A 317 -23.82 6.50 -13.56
C PHE A 317 -24.93 7.32 -14.21
N LYS A 318 -25.78 6.68 -15.02
CA LYS A 318 -26.91 7.31 -15.73
C LYS A 318 -28.23 7.26 -14.96
N GLU A 319 -28.25 6.67 -13.77
CA GLU A 319 -29.45 6.58 -12.96
C GLU A 319 -29.66 7.81 -12.09
N GLN A 320 -30.94 8.07 -11.77
CA GLN A 320 -31.37 9.16 -10.90
C GLN A 320 -30.61 10.47 -11.22
N ASP A 321 -29.99 11.09 -10.22
CA ASP A 321 -29.08 12.22 -10.36
C ASP A 321 -27.63 11.81 -9.98
N ASP A 322 -27.26 10.53 -10.19
CA ASP A 322 -26.01 9.94 -9.72
C ASP A 322 -24.79 10.64 -10.33
N ALA A 323 -24.76 10.79 -11.66
CA ALA A 323 -23.73 11.57 -12.35
C ALA A 323 -23.59 13.01 -11.81
N VAL A 324 -24.72 13.66 -11.51
CA VAL A 324 -24.73 15.05 -11.01
C VAL A 324 -24.05 15.13 -9.65
N LEU A 325 -24.41 14.23 -8.73
CA LEU A 325 -23.80 14.18 -7.40
C LEU A 325 -22.29 13.89 -7.49
N LEU A 326 -21.89 12.89 -8.28
CA LEU A 326 -20.51 12.43 -8.39
C LEU A 326 -19.60 13.50 -8.98
N VAL A 327 -20.02 14.16 -10.06
CA VAL A 327 -19.27 15.26 -10.67
C VAL A 327 -19.22 16.47 -9.73
N ASN A 328 -20.32 16.82 -9.06
CA ASN A 328 -20.33 17.91 -8.08
C ASN A 328 -19.43 17.63 -6.87
N MET A 329 -19.33 16.37 -6.42
CA MET A 329 -18.39 15.98 -5.36
C MET A 329 -16.95 16.23 -5.80
N VAL A 330 -16.56 15.84 -7.02
CA VAL A 330 -15.19 16.07 -7.52
C VAL A 330 -14.92 17.56 -7.74
N ASN A 331 -15.89 18.33 -8.23
CA ASN A 331 -15.79 19.79 -8.32
C ASN A 331 -15.48 20.43 -6.97
N TRP A 332 -16.28 20.09 -5.95
CA TRP A 332 -16.02 20.56 -4.60
C TRP A 332 -14.64 20.10 -4.14
N LEU A 333 -14.28 18.82 -4.28
CA LEU A 333 -12.98 18.30 -3.85
C LEU A 333 -11.80 19.02 -4.50
N ALA A 334 -11.90 19.41 -5.77
CA ALA A 334 -10.81 20.05 -6.49
C ALA A 334 -10.70 21.58 -6.24
N ASP A 335 -11.67 22.19 -5.57
CA ASP A 335 -11.65 23.62 -5.23
C ASP A 335 -11.01 23.87 -3.87
N GLN A 336 -9.89 24.60 -3.83
CA GLN A 336 -9.22 24.84 -2.55
C GLN A 336 -9.91 25.92 -1.72
N GLU A 337 -10.15 25.64 -0.43
CA GLU A 337 -10.74 26.61 0.50
C GLU A 337 -9.74 27.12 1.54
N ASN A 338 -10.12 28.20 2.23
CA ASN A 338 -9.30 28.83 3.27
C ASN A 338 -9.60 28.35 4.70
N TYR A 339 -10.64 27.53 4.90
CA TYR A 339 -10.95 26.95 6.21
C TYR A 339 -10.32 25.57 6.35
N THR A 340 -10.06 25.15 7.59
CA THR A 340 -9.46 23.86 7.94
C THR A 340 -10.34 22.97 8.81
N SER A 341 -11.51 23.47 9.19
CA SER A 341 -12.56 22.76 9.94
C SER A 341 -13.93 23.30 9.53
N PHE A 342 -14.96 22.46 9.57
CA PHE A 342 -16.33 22.91 9.31
C PHE A 342 -16.85 23.93 10.34
N GLU A 343 -16.27 23.95 11.55
CA GLU A 343 -16.59 24.94 12.59
C GLU A 343 -16.23 26.38 12.19
N GLN A 344 -15.34 26.56 11.20
CA GLN A 344 -14.91 27.87 10.72
C GLN A 344 -15.83 28.43 9.63
N VAL A 345 -16.77 27.63 9.13
CA VAL A 345 -17.67 28.03 8.04
C VAL A 345 -18.89 28.75 8.63
N ASN A 346 -19.05 30.02 8.29
CA ASN A 346 -20.19 30.82 8.75
C ASN A 346 -21.52 30.23 8.27
N ASN A 347 -22.49 30.16 9.18
CA ASN A 347 -23.83 29.62 8.93
C ASN A 347 -23.86 28.14 8.47
N PHE A 348 -22.81 27.38 8.75
CA PHE A 348 -22.76 25.94 8.49
C PHE A 348 -23.26 25.16 9.70
N GLN A 349 -24.26 24.31 9.50
CA GLN A 349 -24.79 23.44 10.54
C GLN A 349 -23.98 22.14 10.58
N LEU A 350 -23.23 21.96 11.66
CA LEU A 350 -22.57 20.69 11.96
C LEU A 350 -23.59 19.55 12.05
N ASP A 351 -23.16 18.35 11.68
CA ASP A 351 -24.00 17.16 11.77
C ASP A 351 -24.15 16.69 13.24
N GLN A 352 -24.83 15.56 13.43
CA GLN A 352 -24.82 14.79 14.66
C GLN A 352 -24.07 13.48 14.47
N ALA A 353 -23.51 12.96 15.56
CA ALA A 353 -22.87 11.65 15.51
C ALA A 353 -23.93 10.58 15.21
N THR A 354 -23.61 9.67 14.28
CA THR A 354 -24.51 8.58 13.93
C THR A 354 -24.68 7.62 15.11
N PRO A 355 -25.92 7.26 15.52
CA PRO A 355 -26.13 6.30 16.60
C PRO A 355 -25.62 4.90 16.22
N LEU A 356 -24.53 4.46 16.86
CA LEU A 356 -23.90 3.17 16.61
C LEU A 356 -24.46 2.05 17.49
N LEU A 357 -24.46 0.84 16.93
CA LEU A 357 -24.64 -0.42 17.66
C LEU A 357 -23.31 -0.82 18.32
N SER A 358 -23.38 -1.64 19.38
CA SER A 358 -22.19 -2.01 20.16
C SER A 358 -21.12 -2.75 19.35
N PHE A 359 -21.51 -3.53 18.34
CA PHE A 359 -20.58 -4.27 17.48
C PHE A 359 -19.90 -3.39 16.42
N GLU A 360 -20.35 -2.14 16.25
CA GLU A 360 -19.73 -1.20 15.29
C GLU A 360 -18.51 -0.48 15.87
N THR A 361 -18.22 -0.70 17.16
CA THR A 361 -16.95 -0.28 17.76
C THR A 361 -15.84 -1.25 17.31
N PRO A 362 -14.72 -0.78 16.74
CA PRO A 362 -13.71 -1.63 16.09
C PRO A 362 -13.25 -2.83 16.94
N ALA A 363 -12.80 -2.56 18.16
CA ALA A 363 -12.23 -3.56 19.06
C ALA A 363 -13.28 -4.55 19.63
N SER A 364 -14.57 -4.21 19.61
CA SER A 364 -15.66 -5.09 20.06
C SER A 364 -16.49 -5.65 18.91
N SER A 365 -16.08 -5.40 17.67
CA SER A 365 -16.71 -5.96 16.50
C SER A 365 -16.50 -7.47 16.47
N THR A 366 -17.47 -8.18 15.88
CA THR A 366 -17.41 -9.62 15.70
C THR A 366 -17.76 -9.99 14.28
N GLU A 367 -17.11 -11.03 13.80
CA GLU A 367 -17.38 -11.69 12.53
C GLU A 367 -18.73 -12.43 12.64
N PRO A 368 -19.77 -12.03 11.88
CA PRO A 368 -21.12 -12.60 12.03
C PRO A 368 -21.24 -14.00 11.41
N LYS A 369 -20.40 -14.33 10.43
CA LYS A 369 -20.26 -15.66 9.81
C LYS A 369 -18.80 -15.87 9.42
N SER A 370 -18.38 -17.13 9.30
CA SER A 370 -17.01 -17.46 8.92
C SER A 370 -16.62 -16.88 7.56
N GLU A 371 -15.46 -16.24 7.51
CA GLU A 371 -14.81 -15.71 6.32
C GLU A 371 -13.67 -16.65 5.84
N PRO A 372 -13.36 -16.69 4.51
CA PRO A 372 -13.96 -15.89 3.45
C PRO A 372 -15.40 -16.33 3.16
N TRP A 373 -16.23 -15.42 2.64
CA TRP A 373 -17.66 -15.67 2.39
C TRP A 373 -17.91 -16.82 1.40
N ALA A 374 -16.93 -17.11 0.56
CA ALA A 374 -16.85 -18.26 -0.30
C ALA A 374 -15.41 -18.74 -0.42
N GLU A 375 -15.22 -20.05 -0.47
CA GLU A 375 -13.89 -20.64 -0.67
C GLU A 375 -13.29 -20.22 -2.03
N PRO A 376 -12.00 -19.84 -2.07
CA PRO A 376 -11.26 -19.66 -3.31
C PRO A 376 -11.21 -20.94 -4.15
N SER A 377 -11.32 -20.81 -5.47
CA SER A 377 -11.12 -21.92 -6.40
C SER A 377 -9.71 -22.49 -6.30
N SER A 378 -9.57 -23.79 -6.53
CA SER A 378 -8.27 -24.46 -6.46
C SER A 378 -7.24 -23.77 -7.38
N GLY A 379 -6.09 -23.41 -6.80
CA GLY A 379 -4.98 -22.77 -7.50
C GLY A 379 -5.09 -21.25 -7.66
N TYR A 380 -6.19 -20.62 -7.27
CA TYR A 380 -6.30 -19.16 -7.23
C TYR A 380 -5.76 -18.61 -5.91
N LYS A 381 -4.86 -17.63 -6.00
CA LYS A 381 -4.25 -16.93 -4.85
C LYS A 381 -4.37 -15.44 -5.09
N TRP A 382 -5.24 -14.76 -4.34
CA TRP A 382 -5.51 -13.32 -4.49
C TRP A 382 -4.27 -12.41 -4.39
N TYR A 383 -3.22 -12.89 -3.70
CA TYR A 383 -1.96 -12.17 -3.48
C TYR A 383 -0.85 -12.53 -4.49
N ASP A 384 -1.14 -13.41 -5.46
CA ASP A 384 -0.17 -13.88 -6.46
C ASP A 384 -0.79 -13.79 -7.86
N PRO A 385 -0.52 -12.70 -8.60
CA PRO A 385 -1.07 -12.47 -9.93
C PRO A 385 -0.72 -13.56 -10.96
N SER A 386 0.32 -14.36 -10.73
CA SER A 386 0.66 -15.48 -11.62
C SER A 386 -0.42 -16.57 -11.65
N THR A 387 -1.30 -16.58 -10.65
CA THR A 387 -2.43 -17.51 -10.54
C THR A 387 -3.69 -17.03 -11.27
N PHE A 388 -3.73 -15.78 -11.71
CA PHE A 388 -4.91 -15.17 -12.31
C PHE A 388 -5.19 -15.75 -13.69
N LYS A 389 -6.47 -15.86 -14.04
CA LYS A 389 -6.89 -16.38 -15.34
C LYS A 389 -6.63 -15.37 -16.46
N ALA A 390 -6.45 -15.90 -17.68
CA ALA A 390 -6.21 -15.09 -18.86
C ALA A 390 -7.32 -14.05 -19.10
N GLY A 391 -6.91 -12.82 -19.40
CA GLY A 391 -7.79 -11.66 -19.59
C GLY A 391 -8.18 -10.94 -18.30
N SER A 392 -7.70 -11.39 -17.15
CA SER A 392 -7.70 -10.58 -15.93
C SER A 392 -6.64 -9.50 -15.99
N TYR A 393 -6.85 -8.44 -15.22
CA TYR A 393 -5.84 -7.41 -15.02
C TYR A 393 -4.67 -8.01 -14.25
N VAL A 394 -3.46 -7.74 -14.72
CA VAL A 394 -2.22 -8.01 -13.99
C VAL A 394 -1.55 -6.65 -13.84
N PRO A 395 -1.35 -6.15 -12.61
CA PRO A 395 -0.63 -4.92 -12.40
C PRO A 395 0.75 -5.05 -13.02
N VAL A 396 0.98 -4.29 -14.09
CA VAL A 396 2.31 -4.11 -14.68
C VAL A 396 2.77 -2.74 -14.21
N ASP A 397 3.97 -2.66 -13.63
CA ASP A 397 4.60 -1.36 -13.46
C ASP A 397 4.84 -0.83 -14.87
N SER A 398 4.02 0.14 -15.26
CA SER A 398 4.01 0.71 -16.60
C SER A 398 5.26 1.56 -16.79
N GLU A 399 6.37 0.89 -17.11
CA GLU A 399 7.54 1.29 -17.92
C GLU A 399 8.60 0.19 -17.79
N GLY A 400 8.45 -0.91 -18.52
CA GLY A 400 9.47 -1.98 -18.59
C GLY A 400 8.89 -3.33 -18.99
N ILE A 401 9.60 -4.09 -19.82
CA ILE A 401 9.15 -5.30 -20.51
C ILE A 401 9.66 -6.52 -19.74
N GLY A 402 8.79 -7.33 -19.14
CA GLY A 402 9.19 -8.67 -18.71
C GLY A 402 8.41 -9.22 -17.53
N GLY A 403 7.41 -10.05 -17.80
CA GLY A 403 6.81 -10.86 -16.74
C GLY A 403 7.77 -11.94 -16.27
N ASN A 404 7.76 -12.15 -14.94
CA ASN A 404 8.47 -13.16 -14.15
C ASN A 404 9.85 -12.72 -13.63
N GLY A 405 9.86 -11.60 -12.91
CA GLY A 405 11.07 -11.04 -12.35
C GLY A 405 11.78 -11.96 -11.35
N ASP A 406 13.10 -11.85 -11.35
CA ASP A 406 14.02 -12.49 -10.42
C ASP A 406 13.97 -11.87 -9.00
N THR A 407 15.08 -11.96 -8.24
CA THR A 407 15.11 -11.58 -6.82
C THR A 407 15.00 -10.06 -6.55
N TYR A 408 15.26 -9.19 -7.54
CA TYR A 408 15.35 -7.73 -7.32
C TYR A 408 14.47 -6.89 -8.25
N GLU A 409 13.47 -7.52 -8.85
CA GLU A 409 12.54 -6.88 -9.78
C GLU A 409 11.46 -6.04 -9.08
N ASN A 410 10.95 -4.97 -9.69
CA ASN A 410 11.28 -4.47 -11.04
C ASN A 410 12.58 -3.64 -11.06
N ASN A 411 13.55 -4.04 -11.87
CA ASN A 411 14.81 -3.30 -12.08
C ASN A 411 15.25 -3.24 -13.56
N ASP A 412 14.35 -3.48 -14.52
CA ASP A 412 14.65 -3.55 -15.96
C ASP A 412 15.14 -2.24 -16.62
N VAL A 413 14.97 -1.12 -15.92
CA VAL A 413 15.34 0.21 -16.41
C VAL A 413 16.12 1.01 -15.37
N MET A 414 16.96 1.93 -15.84
CA MET A 414 17.80 2.77 -14.98
C MET A 414 17.01 3.52 -13.89
N SER A 415 15.76 3.93 -14.18
CA SER A 415 14.88 4.61 -13.22
C SER A 415 14.38 3.71 -12.08
N SER A 416 14.24 2.40 -12.32
CA SER A 416 13.80 1.39 -11.33
C SER A 416 14.95 0.67 -10.63
N ALA A 417 16.20 1.03 -10.93
CA ALA A 417 17.41 0.36 -10.43
C ALA A 417 17.39 0.05 -8.91
N TYR A 418 17.63 -1.23 -8.59
CA TYR A 418 17.65 -1.76 -7.23
C TYR A 418 18.86 -1.26 -6.43
N GLY A 419 18.62 -0.80 -5.21
CA GLY A 419 19.67 -0.32 -4.31
C GLY A 419 19.25 0.88 -3.46
N PRO A 420 20.20 1.57 -2.81
CA PRO A 420 21.64 1.43 -3.00
C PRO A 420 22.20 0.07 -2.54
N LEU A 421 23.09 -0.53 -3.33
CA LEU A 421 23.82 -1.73 -2.90
C LEU A 421 24.71 -1.39 -1.69
N THR A 422 24.92 -2.36 -0.81
CA THR A 422 25.84 -2.25 0.33
C THR A 422 27.24 -2.68 -0.09
N SER A 423 28.24 -1.86 0.23
CA SER A 423 29.65 -2.15 -0.13
C SER A 423 30.10 -3.51 0.42
N GLY A 424 30.60 -4.38 -0.45
CA GLY A 424 31.11 -5.71 -0.10
C GLY A 424 30.05 -6.81 -0.02
N GLU A 425 28.76 -6.46 -0.03
CA GLU A 425 27.68 -7.46 -0.01
C GLU A 425 27.50 -8.13 -1.39
N THR A 426 27.08 -9.39 -1.36
CA THR A 426 26.80 -10.17 -2.58
C THR A 426 25.30 -10.26 -2.83
N TYR A 427 24.88 -9.72 -3.95
CA TYR A 427 23.51 -9.74 -4.45
C TYR A 427 23.37 -10.86 -5.48
N LYS A 428 22.32 -11.68 -5.36
CA LYS A 428 22.12 -12.85 -6.24
C LYS A 428 20.82 -12.67 -7.03
N SER A 429 20.91 -12.68 -8.35
CA SER A 429 19.77 -12.50 -9.24
C SER A 429 19.95 -13.23 -10.58
N GLN A 430 19.00 -13.11 -11.49
CA GLN A 430 18.87 -13.84 -12.74
C GLN A 430 18.33 -12.93 -13.86
N ILE A 431 19.06 -12.82 -14.97
CA ILE A 431 18.44 -12.38 -16.22
C ILE A 431 17.46 -13.50 -16.66
N SER A 432 16.19 -13.33 -16.34
CA SER A 432 15.10 -14.31 -16.38
C SER A 432 14.47 -14.45 -17.78
N SER A 433 14.68 -13.47 -18.65
CA SER A 433 14.22 -13.45 -20.03
C SER A 433 15.26 -12.80 -20.96
N LYS A 434 15.07 -12.89 -22.29
CA LYS A 434 15.99 -12.27 -23.25
C LYS A 434 15.95 -10.73 -23.26
N THR A 435 14.90 -10.15 -22.67
CA THR A 435 14.71 -8.69 -22.58
C THR A 435 14.95 -8.16 -21.19
N ASP A 436 15.07 -9.05 -20.20
CA ASP A 436 15.40 -8.72 -18.82
C ASP A 436 16.77 -8.04 -18.76
N THR A 437 16.83 -6.94 -18.02
CA THR A 437 18.01 -6.12 -17.86
C THR A 437 18.09 -5.60 -16.45
N ASP A 438 18.85 -6.26 -15.59
CA ASP A 438 18.97 -5.79 -14.21
C ASP A 438 19.76 -4.47 -14.07
N TRP A 439 19.10 -3.44 -13.55
CA TRP A 439 19.74 -2.21 -13.08
C TRP A 439 19.86 -2.18 -11.56
N TYR A 440 21.02 -1.72 -11.10
CA TYR A 440 21.34 -1.49 -9.70
C TYR A 440 21.85 -0.08 -9.51
N LYS A 441 21.80 0.43 -8.27
CA LYS A 441 22.39 1.72 -7.94
C LYS A 441 23.26 1.65 -6.69
N ILE A 442 24.21 2.56 -6.62
CA ILE A 442 24.97 2.88 -5.40
C ILE A 442 24.94 4.39 -5.19
N SER A 443 25.15 4.82 -3.96
CA SER A 443 25.23 6.24 -3.62
C SER A 443 26.49 6.53 -2.84
N LEU A 444 27.29 7.47 -3.36
CA LEU A 444 28.56 7.87 -2.79
C LEU A 444 28.49 9.35 -2.38
N SER A 445 28.71 9.63 -1.10
CA SER A 445 28.74 10.99 -0.55
C SER A 445 30.09 11.70 -0.79
N THR A 446 31.14 10.94 -1.08
CA THR A 446 32.48 11.42 -1.41
C THR A 446 33.03 10.69 -2.62
N THR A 447 34.08 11.24 -3.21
CA THR A 447 34.78 10.62 -4.33
C THR A 447 35.58 9.41 -3.86
N SER A 448 35.25 8.22 -4.37
CA SER A 448 35.81 6.93 -3.96
C SER A 448 36.31 6.09 -5.14
N ASN A 449 37.11 5.08 -4.85
CA ASN A 449 37.39 3.99 -5.78
C ASN A 449 36.26 2.96 -5.69
N LEU A 450 35.62 2.65 -6.81
CA LEU A 450 34.59 1.63 -6.95
C LEU A 450 35.16 0.41 -7.69
N THR A 451 34.88 -0.77 -7.17
CA THR A 451 35.05 -2.06 -7.85
C THR A 451 33.70 -2.75 -7.92
N VAL A 452 33.25 -3.16 -9.10
CA VAL A 452 32.04 -3.97 -9.28
C VAL A 452 32.46 -5.31 -9.88
N ASN A 453 32.09 -6.41 -9.25
CA ASN A 453 32.35 -7.76 -9.73
C ASN A 453 31.02 -8.46 -10.01
N LEU A 454 30.93 -9.15 -11.15
CA LEU A 454 29.81 -10.01 -11.52
C LEU A 454 30.34 -11.41 -11.78
N ALA A 455 29.86 -12.41 -11.05
CA ALA A 455 30.36 -13.77 -11.08
C ALA A 455 29.24 -14.81 -11.11
N ASN A 456 29.60 -16.10 -11.15
CA ASN A 456 28.65 -17.23 -11.19
C ASN A 456 27.73 -17.23 -12.42
N LEU A 457 28.22 -16.74 -13.57
CA LEU A 457 27.41 -16.52 -14.75
C LEU A 457 26.97 -17.83 -15.42
N PRO A 458 25.68 -17.96 -15.80
CA PRO A 458 25.15 -19.12 -16.54
C PRO A 458 25.30 -18.98 -18.06
N GLY A 459 25.66 -17.80 -18.54
CA GLY A 459 25.86 -17.46 -19.94
C GLY A 459 26.67 -16.17 -20.08
N ASP A 460 26.70 -15.62 -21.29
CA ASP A 460 27.46 -14.41 -21.64
C ASP A 460 26.77 -13.14 -21.13
N TYR A 461 27.16 -12.66 -19.94
CA TYR A 461 26.53 -11.49 -19.31
C TYR A 461 27.56 -10.36 -19.17
N ASP A 462 27.16 -9.18 -19.61
CA ASP A 462 27.97 -7.98 -19.60
C ASP A 462 27.63 -7.09 -18.39
N LEU A 463 28.62 -6.30 -17.97
CA LEU A 463 28.51 -5.35 -16.86
C LEU A 463 28.80 -3.94 -17.34
N TYR A 464 27.93 -2.99 -17.03
CA TYR A 464 28.10 -1.58 -17.38
C TYR A 464 27.92 -0.68 -16.15
N LEU A 465 28.58 0.47 -16.15
CA LEU A 465 28.48 1.51 -15.11
C LEU A 465 28.06 2.83 -15.76
N TYR A 466 27.08 3.51 -15.19
CA TYR A 466 26.53 4.79 -15.66
C TYR A 466 26.52 5.84 -14.54
N ASN A 467 26.60 7.12 -14.93
CA ASN A 467 26.33 8.24 -14.02
C ASN A 467 24.84 8.58 -13.96
N GLN A 468 24.45 9.47 -13.05
CA GLN A 468 23.05 9.88 -12.84
C GLN A 468 22.38 10.50 -14.08
N SER A 469 23.15 11.07 -15.01
CA SER A 469 22.63 11.62 -16.26
C SER A 469 22.47 10.58 -17.37
N GLY A 470 22.71 9.29 -17.08
CA GLY A 470 22.59 8.18 -18.03
C GLY A 470 23.79 8.00 -18.96
N ASN A 471 24.92 8.65 -18.68
CA ASN A 471 26.14 8.45 -19.48
C ASN A 471 26.92 7.24 -18.96
N GLN A 472 27.31 6.34 -19.86
CA GLN A 472 28.16 5.20 -19.52
C GLN A 472 29.57 5.70 -19.14
N LEU A 473 30.04 5.24 -17.99
CA LEU A 473 31.36 5.54 -17.41
C LEU A 473 32.38 4.43 -17.67
N ALA A 474 31.95 3.17 -17.64
CA ALA A 474 32.79 1.98 -17.86
C ALA A 474 31.94 0.76 -18.24
N SER A 475 32.55 -0.26 -18.84
CA SER A 475 31.95 -1.58 -19.07
C SER A 475 32.99 -2.70 -18.96
N SER A 476 32.50 -3.93 -18.86
CA SER A 476 33.24 -5.18 -18.93
C SER A 476 32.34 -6.19 -19.66
N GLU A 477 32.87 -6.81 -20.72
CA GLU A 477 32.13 -7.63 -21.71
C GLU A 477 32.98 -8.88 -22.05
N ASN A 478 33.34 -9.70 -21.05
CA ASN A 478 34.12 -10.91 -21.31
C ASN A 478 33.22 -12.03 -21.80
N GLU A 479 33.65 -12.71 -22.87
CA GLU A 479 32.85 -13.75 -23.50
C GLU A 479 32.53 -14.95 -22.58
N ASN A 480 31.39 -15.59 -22.82
CA ASN A 480 30.93 -16.80 -22.16
C ASN A 480 30.67 -16.60 -20.64
N THR A 481 31.00 -17.58 -19.80
CA THR A 481 30.70 -17.52 -18.35
C THR A 481 31.83 -16.90 -17.51
N ASN A 482 32.74 -16.16 -18.14
CA ASN A 482 33.84 -15.49 -17.45
C ASN A 482 33.30 -14.37 -16.56
N SER A 483 33.89 -14.15 -15.37
CA SER A 483 33.39 -13.11 -14.47
C SER A 483 33.72 -11.71 -14.98
N GLU A 484 32.78 -10.77 -14.86
CA GLU A 484 32.99 -9.37 -15.19
C GLU A 484 33.56 -8.59 -14.02
N LYS A 485 34.38 -7.58 -14.33
CA LYS A 485 34.94 -6.68 -13.32
C LYS A 485 35.16 -5.28 -13.86
N ILE A 486 34.56 -4.31 -13.19
CA ILE A 486 34.84 -2.88 -13.40
C ILE A 486 35.64 -2.36 -12.20
N THR A 487 36.67 -1.56 -12.45
CA THR A 487 37.32 -0.71 -11.44
C THR A 487 37.29 0.73 -11.93
N TYR A 488 36.70 1.62 -11.14
CA TYR A 488 36.50 3.02 -11.50
C TYR A 488 36.98 3.94 -10.37
N SER A 489 38.01 4.73 -10.65
CA SER A 489 38.50 5.77 -9.75
C SER A 489 37.74 7.07 -9.94
N GLY A 490 37.40 7.76 -8.86
CA GLY A 490 36.69 9.04 -8.97
C GLY A 490 35.16 8.89 -8.95
N ALA A 491 34.63 7.77 -8.47
CA ALA A 491 33.20 7.54 -8.33
C ALA A 491 32.60 8.49 -7.28
N SER A 492 31.57 9.27 -7.61
CA SER A 492 30.89 10.17 -6.67
C SER A 492 29.42 10.34 -7.04
N GLY A 493 28.55 10.65 -6.08
CA GLY A 493 27.12 10.79 -6.30
C GLY A 493 26.44 9.44 -6.53
N THR A 494 25.25 9.46 -7.13
CA THR A 494 24.53 8.23 -7.49
C THR A 494 25.08 7.68 -8.81
N LEU A 495 25.50 6.42 -8.79
CA LEU A 495 25.93 5.67 -9.96
C LEU A 495 25.01 4.46 -10.15
N TYR A 496 24.89 4.03 -11.40
CA TYR A 496 24.01 2.94 -11.80
C TYR A 496 24.84 1.83 -12.44
N ILE A 497 24.57 0.60 -12.07
CA ILE A 497 25.23 -0.60 -12.58
C ILE A 497 24.18 -1.36 -13.39
N LYS A 498 24.50 -1.77 -14.61
CA LYS A 498 23.60 -2.56 -15.46
C LYS A 498 24.23 -3.92 -15.71
N VAL A 499 23.48 -4.99 -15.49
CA VAL A 499 23.81 -6.35 -15.91
C VAL A 499 22.93 -6.70 -17.10
N ASN A 500 23.50 -7.30 -18.14
CA ASN A 500 22.76 -7.57 -19.38
C ASN A 500 23.25 -8.86 -20.03
N GLY A 501 22.33 -9.74 -20.44
CA GLY A 501 22.69 -10.93 -21.20
C GLY A 501 23.07 -10.61 -22.66
N TYR A 502 24.34 -10.77 -23.02
CA TYR A 502 24.82 -10.61 -24.38
C TYR A 502 24.13 -11.60 -25.33
N GLY A 503 23.70 -11.11 -26.50
CA GLY A 503 22.98 -11.93 -27.49
C GLY A 503 21.65 -12.52 -26.98
N GLY A 504 21.10 -12.01 -25.87
CA GLY A 504 19.92 -12.55 -25.21
C GLY A 504 20.19 -13.78 -24.34
N ALA A 505 21.41 -13.90 -23.79
CA ALA A 505 21.71 -14.89 -22.76
C ALA A 505 20.83 -14.68 -21.52
N MET A 506 20.27 -15.76 -20.97
CA MET A 506 19.37 -15.72 -19.82
C MET A 506 19.40 -17.05 -19.07
N SER A 507 18.99 -17.07 -17.81
CA SER A 507 18.82 -18.28 -17.00
C SER A 507 17.82 -18.08 -15.87
N THR A 508 16.79 -18.90 -15.85
CA THR A 508 15.78 -18.94 -14.77
C THR A 508 16.13 -19.93 -13.65
N SER A 509 17.28 -20.63 -13.74
CA SER A 509 17.65 -21.71 -12.81
C SER A 509 18.98 -21.50 -12.09
N GLN A 510 19.86 -20.64 -12.59
CA GLN A 510 21.14 -20.30 -11.98
C GLN A 510 21.28 -18.79 -11.87
N SER A 511 21.53 -18.30 -10.66
CA SER A 511 21.74 -16.88 -10.39
C SER A 511 23.18 -16.45 -10.62
N TYR A 512 23.38 -15.24 -11.14
CA TYR A 512 24.67 -14.56 -11.05
C TYR A 512 24.84 -13.96 -9.64
N HIS A 513 26.07 -13.58 -9.31
CA HIS A 513 26.46 -12.91 -8.08
C HIS A 513 27.08 -11.55 -8.39
N LEU A 514 26.44 -10.46 -7.96
CA LEU A 514 26.93 -9.09 -8.10
C LEU A 514 27.46 -8.57 -6.76
N THR A 515 28.65 -7.98 -6.77
CA THR A 515 29.24 -7.31 -5.60
C THR A 515 29.81 -5.97 -6.00
N ALA A 516 29.34 -4.90 -5.37
CA ALA A 516 29.97 -3.59 -5.45
C ALA A 516 30.82 -3.35 -4.19
N SER A 517 32.10 -3.05 -4.35
CA SER A 517 33.03 -2.70 -3.27
C SER A 517 33.58 -1.31 -3.55
N TYR A 518 33.28 -0.37 -2.68
CA TYR A 518 33.78 0.99 -2.75
C TYR A 518 34.25 1.42 -1.37
N GLY A 519 35.21 2.36 -1.35
CA GLY A 519 35.77 2.92 -0.12
C GLY A 519 34.67 3.24 0.89
N ALA A 520 34.60 2.44 1.95
CA ALA A 520 33.61 2.60 3.00
C ALA A 520 34.09 3.70 3.96
N ASP A 521 33.46 4.87 3.87
CA ASP A 521 33.37 5.85 4.96
C ASP A 521 31.86 6.10 5.13
N SER A 522 31.09 5.47 6.02
CA SER A 522 31.19 5.48 7.50
C SER A 522 31.41 6.86 8.12
N ASN A 523 30.72 7.91 7.64
CA ASN A 523 30.76 9.23 8.29
C ASN A 523 29.39 9.84 8.67
N THR A 524 28.27 9.23 8.31
CA THR A 524 26.99 9.57 8.95
C THR A 524 26.69 8.52 9.99
N ALA A 525 26.89 8.89 11.25
CA ALA A 525 26.40 8.09 12.34
C ALA A 525 24.88 7.91 12.19
N LYS A 526 24.37 6.72 12.48
CA LYS A 526 22.93 6.41 12.48
C LYS A 526 22.60 5.58 13.71
N TRP A 527 21.32 5.57 14.06
CA TRP A 527 20.82 4.76 15.17
C TRP A 527 20.71 3.30 14.75
N TYR A 528 21.20 2.43 15.61
CA TYR A 528 21.02 1.00 15.57
C TYR A 528 20.30 0.58 16.84
N TYR A 529 19.42 -0.41 16.73
CA TYR A 529 18.53 -0.83 17.81
C TYR A 529 18.86 -2.28 18.20
N GLU A 530 18.87 -2.56 19.50
CA GLU A 530 19.09 -3.88 20.06
C GLU A 530 17.97 -4.21 21.05
N ASP A 531 17.42 -5.42 20.96
CA ASP A 531 16.46 -5.91 21.95
C ASP A 531 17.22 -6.24 23.23
N LYS A 532 17.02 -5.41 24.25
CA LYS A 532 17.67 -5.57 25.55
C LYS A 532 16.78 -5.04 26.65
N THR A 533 16.53 -5.90 27.63
CA THR A 533 15.57 -5.62 28.68
C THR A 533 16.24 -5.29 30.00
N PHE A 534 15.68 -4.32 30.72
CA PHE A 534 15.96 -4.06 32.14
C PHE A 534 14.64 -3.84 32.86
N SER A 535 14.51 -4.34 34.08
CA SER A 535 13.26 -4.23 34.84
C SER A 535 13.60 -4.07 36.33
N THR A 536 12.96 -3.10 36.98
CA THR A 536 13.07 -2.98 38.45
C THR A 536 12.13 -3.98 39.12
N PRO A 537 12.30 -4.28 40.42
CA PRO A 537 11.27 -4.99 41.16
C PRO A 537 9.94 -4.22 41.07
N HIS A 538 8.83 -4.96 40.99
CA HIS A 538 7.47 -4.41 40.84
C HIS A 538 6.53 -5.03 41.88
N PRO A 539 6.18 -4.31 42.97
CA PRO A 539 6.64 -2.96 43.28
C PRO A 539 8.11 -2.92 43.70
N TYR A 540 8.78 -1.77 43.56
CA TYR A 540 10.12 -1.58 44.11
C TYR A 540 10.07 -1.44 45.64
N GLY A 541 11.21 -1.62 46.31
CA GLY A 541 11.31 -1.51 47.78
C GLY A 541 11.61 -0.09 48.27
N ASN A 542 11.48 0.12 49.58
CA ASN A 542 11.94 1.35 50.26
C ASN A 542 13.47 1.36 50.30
N ASP A 543 14.07 2.56 50.27
CA ASP A 543 15.53 2.76 50.21
C ASP A 543 16.22 1.96 49.09
N TYR A 544 15.47 1.67 48.02
CA TYR A 544 15.95 0.88 46.90
C TYR A 544 16.90 1.70 46.04
N ASN A 545 18.04 1.12 45.72
CA ASN A 545 19.02 1.70 44.82
C ASN A 545 19.62 0.60 43.93
N ASN A 546 19.28 0.60 42.65
CA ASN A 546 19.80 -0.39 41.70
C ASN A 546 21.24 -0.08 41.21
N GLY A 547 21.87 1.00 41.70
CA GLY A 547 23.23 1.38 41.35
C GLY A 547 23.46 1.45 39.84
N THR A 548 24.39 0.64 39.32
CA THR A 548 24.70 0.53 37.89
C THR A 548 24.19 -0.75 37.24
N ASN A 549 23.23 -1.44 37.86
CA ASN A 549 22.78 -2.75 37.40
C ASN A 549 22.07 -2.67 36.04
N HIS A 550 21.40 -1.55 35.76
CA HIS A 550 20.77 -1.30 34.46
C HIS A 550 21.67 -0.39 33.62
N LYS A 551 22.74 -0.99 33.09
CA LYS A 551 23.77 -0.33 32.29
C LYS A 551 23.82 -0.91 30.89
N TYR A 552 23.78 -0.04 29.89
CA TYR A 552 24.05 -0.38 28.51
C TYR A 552 25.34 0.30 28.04
N THR A 553 26.22 -0.46 27.39
CA THR A 553 27.49 0.03 26.84
C THR A 553 27.66 -0.54 25.43
N LYS A 554 27.91 0.34 24.45
CA LYS A 554 28.30 -0.03 23.09
C LYS A 554 29.60 0.69 22.70
N PRO A 555 30.76 0.03 22.86
CA PRO A 555 32.07 0.64 22.57
C PRO A 555 32.12 1.24 21.16
N GLY A 556 32.61 2.47 21.04
CA GLY A 556 32.71 3.18 19.77
C GLY A 556 31.46 4.00 19.38
N ALA A 557 30.35 3.87 20.11
CA ALA A 557 29.19 4.72 19.89
C ALA A 557 29.42 6.16 20.38
N THR A 558 28.86 7.10 19.62
CA THR A 558 28.88 8.53 19.95
C THR A 558 27.70 8.96 20.80
N LYS A 559 26.59 8.21 20.75
CA LYS A 559 25.47 8.27 21.69
C LYS A 559 24.92 6.88 21.96
N VAL A 560 24.24 6.72 23.09
CA VAL A 560 23.44 5.54 23.41
C VAL A 560 22.11 5.94 24.04
N ALA A 561 21.09 5.09 23.91
CA ALA A 561 19.74 5.36 24.40
C ALA A 561 19.06 4.13 25.01
N LEU A 562 18.10 4.38 25.91
CA LEU A 562 17.23 3.38 26.54
C LEU A 562 15.77 3.73 26.23
N HIS A 563 14.96 2.73 25.88
CA HIS A 563 13.51 2.88 25.73
C HIS A 563 12.80 2.38 26.98
N PHE A 564 12.13 3.28 27.69
CA PHE A 564 11.27 2.94 28.81
C PHE A 564 9.88 2.64 28.30
N SER A 565 9.48 1.36 28.32
CA SER A 565 8.15 0.91 27.87
C SER A 565 7.08 1.05 28.96
N ARG A 566 7.49 1.16 30.22
CA ARG A 566 6.62 1.49 31.36
C ARG A 566 7.40 2.22 32.42
N PHE A 567 6.84 3.28 33.00
CA PHE A 567 7.51 4.12 34.00
C PHE A 567 6.50 4.69 35.00
N GLU A 568 6.55 4.23 36.25
CA GLU A 568 5.69 4.69 37.35
C GLU A 568 6.49 4.72 38.66
N THR A 569 6.78 5.90 39.17
CA THR A 569 7.50 6.12 40.43
C THR A 569 6.74 7.14 41.28
N GLU A 570 7.02 7.23 42.58
CA GLU A 570 6.48 8.31 43.39
C GLU A 570 6.95 9.66 42.83
N ALA A 571 6.00 10.55 42.56
CA ALA A 571 6.31 11.87 42.05
C ALA A 571 7.12 12.64 43.09
N ASP A 572 8.21 13.27 42.65
CA ASP A 572 9.07 14.15 43.44
C ASP A 572 10.03 13.51 44.44
N TYR A 573 9.76 12.27 44.90
CA TYR A 573 10.57 11.58 45.91
C TYR A 573 11.43 10.46 45.31
N ASP A 574 10.82 9.58 44.52
CA ASP A 574 11.53 8.48 43.88
C ASP A 574 12.07 8.89 42.52
N LYS A 575 13.39 8.87 42.36
CA LYS A 575 14.07 9.41 41.18
C LYS A 575 14.74 8.33 40.38
N VAL A 576 14.54 8.36 39.07
CA VAL A 576 15.36 7.62 38.10
C VAL A 576 16.38 8.58 37.49
N TYR A 577 17.64 8.41 37.88
CA TYR A 577 18.77 9.15 37.35
C TYR A 577 19.34 8.44 36.11
N ILE A 578 19.41 9.17 35.00
CA ILE A 578 20.07 8.71 33.78
C ILE A 578 21.50 9.23 33.80
N LYS A 579 22.47 8.32 33.83
CA LYS A 579 23.89 8.65 34.01
C LYS A 579 24.73 8.23 32.80
N ASP A 580 25.78 8.99 32.51
CA ASP A 580 26.79 8.65 31.50
C ASP A 580 27.87 7.69 32.04
N LYS A 581 28.86 7.35 31.20
CA LYS A 581 30.00 6.48 31.55
C LYS A 581 30.81 6.92 32.77
N ASN A 582 30.82 8.22 33.07
CA ASN A 582 31.55 8.79 34.20
C ASN A 582 30.68 8.86 35.47
N GLY A 583 29.44 8.38 35.41
CA GLY A 583 28.48 8.43 36.51
C GLY A 583 27.79 9.79 36.67
N ALA A 584 27.97 10.72 35.73
CA ALA A 584 27.32 12.02 35.78
C ALA A 584 25.86 11.94 35.34
N THR A 585 24.95 12.46 36.16
CA THR A 585 23.51 12.52 35.83
C THR A 585 23.25 13.50 34.69
N LYS A 586 22.62 13.02 33.61
CA LYS A 586 22.20 13.80 32.43
C LYS A 586 20.73 14.17 32.45
N ALA A 587 19.91 13.30 33.04
CA ALA A 587 18.48 13.55 33.21
C ALA A 587 17.99 12.86 34.48
N THR A 588 16.91 13.40 35.05
CA THR A 588 16.23 12.83 36.22
C THR A 588 14.75 12.77 35.93
N TYR A 589 14.15 11.60 36.08
CA TYR A 589 12.72 11.36 35.87
C TYR A 589 12.07 10.85 37.16
N HIS A 590 10.76 11.12 37.29
CA HIS A 590 9.90 10.65 38.38
C HIS A 590 8.43 10.74 37.96
N GLY A 591 7.53 10.23 38.80
CA GLY A 591 6.10 10.15 38.52
C GLY A 591 5.75 9.05 37.51
N THR A 592 4.57 9.16 36.93
CA THR A 592 4.09 8.26 35.86
C THR A 592 4.27 8.91 34.50
N LYS A 593 4.79 8.15 33.53
CA LYS A 593 5.01 8.61 32.15
C LYS A 593 4.60 7.54 31.15
N ASP A 594 4.07 7.99 30.01
CA ASP A 594 3.94 7.15 28.80
C ASP A 594 5.33 6.73 28.30
N ALA A 595 5.39 5.72 27.44
CA ALA A 595 6.64 5.17 26.94
C ALA A 595 7.52 6.23 26.25
N PHE A 596 8.83 6.20 26.52
CA PHE A 596 9.75 7.23 26.03
C PHE A 596 11.18 6.74 25.89
N TRP A 597 11.94 7.41 25.03
CA TRP A 597 13.39 7.23 24.90
C TRP A 597 14.16 8.25 25.73
N VAL A 598 15.30 7.83 26.27
CA VAL A 598 16.32 8.76 26.79
C VAL A 598 17.68 8.42 26.23
N GLU A 599 18.43 9.45 25.85
CA GLU A 599 19.77 9.34 25.28
C GLU A 599 20.82 10.01 26.16
N VAL A 600 22.08 9.57 26.03
CA VAL A 600 23.26 10.26 26.53
C VAL A 600 24.38 10.22 25.49
N ASP A 601 25.18 11.27 25.48
CA ASP A 601 26.42 11.30 24.69
C ASP A 601 27.45 10.30 25.23
N GLY A 602 28.17 9.67 24.32
CA GLY A 602 29.14 8.62 24.60
C GLY A 602 28.58 7.21 24.42
N ASP A 603 29.36 6.24 24.88
CA ASP A 603 29.14 4.82 24.61
C ASP A 603 28.41 4.08 25.73
N THR A 604 28.04 4.76 26.82
CA THR A 604 27.45 4.12 28.00
C THR A 604 26.33 4.97 28.63
N ILE A 605 25.21 4.31 28.92
CA ILE A 605 24.05 4.85 29.63
C ILE A 605 23.65 3.95 30.80
N ILE A 606 23.30 4.56 31.92
CA ILE A 606 22.89 3.86 33.14
C ILE A 606 21.57 4.45 33.63
N SER A 607 20.57 3.60 33.90
CA SER A 607 19.33 4.00 34.58
C SER A 607 19.37 3.60 36.06
N ASN A 608 19.37 4.59 36.95
CA ASN A 608 19.50 4.37 38.39
C ASN A 608 18.25 4.87 39.14
N LEU A 609 17.37 3.94 39.54
CA LEU A 609 16.27 4.21 40.46
C LEU A 609 16.81 4.30 41.89
N VAL A 610 16.51 5.41 42.57
CA VAL A 610 16.75 5.63 43.99
C VAL A 610 15.44 6.04 44.63
N THR A 611 15.03 5.31 45.67
CA THR A 611 13.75 5.52 46.35
C THR A 611 13.92 5.95 47.79
N ASP A 612 12.87 6.57 48.34
CA ASP A 612 12.85 7.00 49.73
C ASP A 612 12.28 5.93 50.68
N GLN A 613 11.95 6.32 51.91
CA GLN A 613 11.51 5.40 52.97
C GLN A 613 10.03 5.01 52.90
N SER A 614 9.27 5.48 51.90
CA SER A 614 7.84 5.24 51.78
C SER A 614 7.33 5.26 50.32
N ILE A 615 6.05 4.89 50.13
CA ILE A 615 5.28 4.97 48.87
C ILE A 615 5.95 4.29 47.66
N ASN A 616 5.61 3.02 47.48
CA ASN A 616 6.22 2.18 46.46
C ASN A 616 5.35 2.14 45.20
N GLY A 617 5.96 2.34 44.04
CA GLY A 617 5.33 2.26 42.73
C GLY A 617 5.71 0.98 41.98
N TYR A 618 5.27 0.89 40.72
CA TYR A 618 5.72 -0.15 39.82
C TYR A 618 7.25 -0.05 39.64
N GLY A 619 7.76 1.10 39.21
CA GLY A 619 9.15 1.32 38.83
C GLY A 619 9.23 1.47 37.33
N TYR A 620 10.11 0.72 36.65
CA TYR A 620 10.15 0.75 35.19
C TYR A 620 10.53 -0.56 34.51
N ASN A 621 10.13 -0.64 33.23
CA ASN A 621 10.66 -1.59 32.25
C ASN A 621 11.34 -0.84 31.11
N ILE A 622 12.49 -1.36 30.70
CA ILE A 622 13.14 -1.05 29.44
C ILE A 622 13.06 -2.30 28.58
N ASP A 623 12.63 -2.16 27.34
CA ASP A 623 12.49 -3.26 26.38
C ASP A 623 13.46 -3.16 25.18
N GLN A 624 13.99 -1.97 24.92
CA GLN A 624 14.93 -1.74 23.82
C GLN A 624 16.04 -0.75 24.19
N VAL A 625 17.19 -0.90 23.54
CA VAL A 625 18.31 0.04 23.60
C VAL A 625 18.75 0.43 22.20
N ALA A 626 19.41 1.57 22.08
CA ALA A 626 19.94 2.04 20.80
C ALA A 626 21.33 2.65 20.95
N TYR A 627 22.10 2.66 19.87
CA TYR A 627 23.41 3.29 19.80
C TYR A 627 23.61 4.01 18.47
N TYR A 628 24.27 5.17 18.54
CA TYR A 628 24.51 6.05 17.41
C TYR A 628 25.99 6.00 17.02
N THR A 629 26.29 5.40 15.88
CA THR A 629 27.66 5.13 15.44
C THR A 629 27.73 5.12 13.92
N THR A 630 28.95 5.29 13.40
CA THR A 630 29.23 5.19 11.96
C THR A 630 29.42 3.73 11.51
N GLN A 631 29.52 2.77 12.44
CA GLN A 631 29.70 1.33 12.18
C GLN A 631 28.96 0.47 13.25
N PRO A 632 28.14 -0.52 12.86
CA PRO A 632 27.32 -1.34 13.78
C PRO A 632 28.09 -2.22 14.78
#